data_AF-A0AAV0GL75-F1
#
_entry.id   AF-A0AAV0GL75-F1
#
_cell.length_a   1.000
_cell.length_b   1.000
_cell.length_c   1.000
_cell.angle_alpha   90.00
_cell.angle_beta   90.00
_cell.angle_gamma   90.00
#
_symmetry.space_group_name_H-M   'P 1'
#
loop_
_entity.id
_entity.type
_entity.pdbx_description
1 polymer ?
#
loop_
_entity_poly.entity_id
_entity_poly.type
_entity_poly.pdbx_seq_one_letter_code
_entity_poly.pdbx_strand_id
1 'polypeptide(L)'
;MARFMASLALAYLFDGRMDEVALIGSCSSENNSKSVNLHGAKRMALKHIESFVLAFSDPQSFSAAAASSSPTALSQVTETVRIHEAGHLRCSGAEIGRFVKMLQNPSSILKACAAFALLQFTVPSGRHAMHHVSLLQSPGASRILRAAAASASAPLEAKIFARIVLRNLEHHQTDSSLK
;
A
#
# COMPACT_ATOMS: atom_id res chain seq x y z
N MET A 1 -15.16 3.51 3.63
CA MET A 1 -14.95 3.03 2.24
C MET A 1 -14.58 4.11 1.21
N ALA A 2 -15.38 5.17 0.98
CA ALA A 2 -15.13 6.13 -0.12
C ALA A 2 -13.73 6.79 -0.10
N ARG A 3 -13.24 7.18 1.09
CA ARG A 3 -11.90 7.77 1.26
C ARG A 3 -10.77 6.80 0.85
N PHE A 4 -10.92 5.51 1.14
CA PHE A 4 -9.96 4.49 0.73
C PHE A 4 -9.87 4.39 -0.78
N MET A 5 -11.01 4.25 -1.46
CA MET A 5 -11.07 4.17 -2.93
C MET A 5 -10.51 5.43 -3.60
N ALA A 6 -10.81 6.61 -3.06
CA ALA A 6 -10.26 7.87 -3.56
C ALA A 6 -8.72 7.90 -3.43
N SER A 7 -8.17 7.49 -2.29
CA SER A 7 -6.71 7.42 -2.10
C SER A 7 -6.05 6.41 -3.05
N LEU A 8 -6.65 5.24 -3.28
CA LEU A 8 -6.14 4.27 -4.27
C LEU A 8 -6.14 4.85 -5.69
N ALA A 9 -7.22 5.53 -6.08
CA ALA A 9 -7.34 6.15 -7.39
C ALA A 9 -6.27 7.25 -7.58
N LEU A 10 -6.05 8.10 -6.58
CA LEU A 10 -5.00 9.12 -6.61
C LEU A 10 -3.59 8.48 -6.68
N ALA A 11 -3.34 7.44 -5.89
CA ALA A 11 -2.07 6.71 -5.94
C ALA A 11 -1.85 6.13 -7.34
N TYR A 12 -2.89 5.58 -7.96
CA TYR A 12 -2.86 5.05 -9.32
C TYR A 12 -2.66 6.11 -10.41
N LEU A 13 -3.03 7.36 -10.17
CA LEU A 13 -2.75 8.44 -11.10
C LEU A 13 -1.28 8.86 -11.00
N PHE A 14 -0.75 8.98 -9.78
CA PHE A 14 0.54 9.61 -9.53
C PHE A 14 1.71 8.65 -9.25
N ASP A 15 1.58 7.34 -9.49
CA ASP A 15 2.64 6.34 -9.29
C ASP A 15 3.74 6.30 -10.36
N GLY A 16 3.74 7.25 -11.29
CA GLY A 16 4.75 7.40 -12.35
C GLY A 16 4.15 7.52 -13.76
N ARG A 17 2.92 7.02 -13.98
CA ARG A 17 2.28 7.09 -15.31
C ARG A 17 1.96 8.50 -15.78
N MET A 18 1.57 9.40 -14.87
CA MET A 18 1.30 10.78 -15.25
C MET A 18 2.58 11.57 -15.60
N ASP A 19 3.72 11.20 -15.02
CA ASP A 19 5.01 11.81 -15.37
C ASP A 19 5.43 11.37 -16.79
N GLU A 20 5.17 10.11 -17.17
CA GLU A 20 5.37 9.59 -18.53
C GLU A 20 4.45 10.26 -19.56
N VAL A 21 3.16 10.43 -19.26
CA VAL A 21 2.20 11.10 -20.15
C VAL A 21 2.54 12.58 -20.35
N ALA A 22 2.97 13.28 -19.30
CA ALA A 22 3.44 14.66 -19.41
C ALA A 22 4.71 14.77 -20.26
N LEU A 23 5.61 13.78 -20.17
CA LEU A 23 6.84 13.73 -20.97
C LEU A 23 6.55 13.47 -22.46
N ILE A 24 5.64 12.55 -22.79
CA ILE A 24 5.25 12.25 -24.18
C ILE A 24 4.49 13.43 -24.83
N GLY A 25 3.72 14.19 -24.05
CA GLY A 25 3.01 15.38 -24.52
C GLY A 25 3.87 16.63 -24.76
N SER A 26 5.17 16.58 -24.46
CA SER A 26 6.06 17.75 -24.52
C SER A 26 6.76 17.96 -25.88
N CYS A 27 6.42 17.20 -26.91
CA CYS A 27 6.94 17.39 -28.28
C CYS A 27 6.20 18.46 -29.12
N SER A 28 5.33 19.28 -28.52
CA SER A 28 4.69 20.40 -29.22
C SER A 28 4.65 21.65 -28.33
N SER A 29 5.01 22.77 -28.94
CA SER A 29 5.14 24.14 -28.44
C SER A 29 4.06 24.61 -27.43
N GLU A 30 4.47 25.54 -26.53
CA GLU A 30 3.63 26.42 -25.66
C GLU A 30 2.88 25.85 -24.44
N ASN A 31 3.53 25.22 -23.45
CA ASN A 31 2.78 24.60 -22.32
C ASN A 31 3.30 24.86 -20.89
N ASN A 32 3.96 26.00 -20.63
CA ASN A 32 4.48 26.32 -19.28
C ASN A 32 3.37 26.49 -18.20
N SER A 33 2.13 26.76 -18.60
CA SER A 33 0.98 26.91 -17.69
C SER A 33 0.34 25.57 -17.26
N LYS A 34 0.39 24.53 -18.11
CA LYS A 34 -0.23 23.23 -17.82
C LYS A 34 0.64 22.34 -16.92
N SER A 35 1.96 22.43 -17.03
CA SER A 35 2.91 21.67 -16.20
C SER A 35 2.89 22.13 -14.73
N VAL A 36 2.79 23.44 -14.49
CA VAL A 36 2.71 24.04 -13.15
C VAL A 36 1.44 23.58 -12.41
N ASN A 37 0.31 23.48 -13.12
CA ASN A 37 -0.95 22.98 -12.56
C ASN A 37 -0.85 21.48 -12.20
N LEU A 38 -0.26 20.65 -13.06
CA LEU A 38 -0.09 19.22 -12.79
C LEU A 38 0.79 18.95 -11.56
N HIS A 39 1.90 19.67 -11.42
CA HIS A 39 2.77 19.55 -10.25
C HIS A 39 2.04 19.97 -8.96
N GLY A 40 1.25 21.04 -9.01
CA GLY A 40 0.38 21.45 -7.90
C GLY A 40 -0.66 20.37 -7.53
N ALA A 41 -1.35 19.82 -8.53
CA ALA A 41 -2.32 18.74 -8.34
C ALA A 41 -1.68 17.48 -7.75
N LYS A 42 -0.50 17.08 -8.23
CA LYS A 42 0.28 15.95 -7.70
C LYS A 42 0.62 16.16 -6.23
N ARG A 43 1.10 17.35 -5.86
CA ARG A 43 1.40 17.69 -4.47
C ARG A 43 0.15 17.61 -3.58
N MET A 44 -0.98 18.15 -4.03
CA MET A 44 -2.24 18.07 -3.26
C MET A 44 -2.73 16.63 -3.13
N ALA A 45 -2.68 15.84 -4.20
CA ALA A 45 -3.07 14.43 -4.18
C ALA A 45 -2.23 13.62 -3.18
N LEU A 46 -0.91 13.79 -3.20
CA LEU A 46 -0.02 13.14 -2.25
C LEU A 46 -0.32 13.54 -0.81
N LYS A 47 -0.60 14.83 -0.54
CA LYS A 47 -1.01 15.30 0.80
C LYS A 47 -2.32 14.64 1.27
N HIS A 48 -3.28 14.45 0.38
CA HIS A 48 -4.54 13.77 0.72
C HIS A 48 -4.32 12.27 0.99
N ILE A 49 -3.49 11.60 0.21
CA ILE A 49 -3.13 10.19 0.44
C ILE A 49 -2.43 10.05 1.79
N GLU A 50 -1.44 10.91 2.07
CA GLU A 50 -0.70 10.92 3.33
C GLU A 50 -1.64 11.13 4.52
N SER A 51 -2.48 12.16 4.47
CA SER A 51 -3.47 12.44 5.52
C SER A 51 -4.42 11.27 5.74
N PHE A 52 -4.83 10.58 4.66
CA PHE A 52 -5.65 9.38 4.75
C PHE A 52 -4.93 8.25 5.46
N VAL A 53 -3.68 7.95 5.10
CA VAL A 53 -2.92 6.86 5.74
C VAL A 53 -2.68 7.17 7.21
N LEU A 54 -2.26 8.40 7.53
CA LEU A 54 -1.99 8.83 8.91
C LEU A 54 -3.25 8.82 9.80
N ALA A 55 -4.44 8.93 9.23
CA ALA A 55 -5.69 8.81 10.00
C ALA A 55 -5.88 7.41 10.62
N PHE A 56 -5.13 6.40 10.16
CA PHE A 56 -5.11 5.06 10.74
C PHE A 56 -3.83 4.79 11.55
N SER A 57 -2.89 5.74 11.60
CA SER A 57 -1.65 5.58 12.34
C SER A 57 -1.81 6.06 13.78
N ASP A 58 -1.96 5.14 14.71
CA ASP A 58 -1.80 5.44 16.14
C ASP A 58 -0.30 5.41 16.52
N PRO A 59 0.31 6.54 16.91
CA PRO A 59 1.75 6.60 17.18
C PRO A 59 2.23 5.61 18.24
N GLN A 60 1.42 5.36 19.28
CA GLN A 60 1.78 4.47 20.38
C GLN A 60 1.78 3.00 19.93
N SER A 61 0.71 2.55 19.27
CA SER A 61 0.59 1.20 18.74
C SER A 61 1.67 0.90 17.69
N PHE A 62 1.96 1.86 16.80
CA PHE A 62 2.98 1.69 15.77
C PHE A 62 4.39 1.68 16.36
N SER A 63 4.67 2.51 17.35
CA SER A 63 5.96 2.49 18.06
C SER A 63 6.17 1.15 18.79
N ALA A 64 5.15 0.65 19.50
CA ALA A 64 5.19 -0.65 20.16
C ALA A 64 5.39 -1.82 19.17
N ALA A 65 4.72 -1.75 18.01
CA ALA A 65 4.90 -2.71 16.92
C ALA A 65 6.26 -2.55 16.19
N ALA A 66 6.90 -1.38 16.27
CA ALA A 66 8.24 -1.18 15.74
C ALA A 66 9.30 -1.77 16.66
N ALA A 67 9.18 -1.51 17.96
CA ALA A 67 10.09 -1.97 19.00
C ALA A 67 9.98 -3.48 19.24
N SER A 68 8.78 -4.06 19.06
CA SER A 68 8.58 -5.50 19.17
C SER A 68 8.45 -6.15 17.79
N SER A 69 8.97 -7.36 17.65
CA SER A 69 8.60 -8.26 16.54
C SER A 69 7.51 -9.24 16.94
N SER A 70 6.72 -8.89 17.96
CA SER A 70 5.71 -9.79 18.48
C SER A 70 4.52 -9.89 17.52
N PRO A 71 4.00 -11.11 17.29
CA PRO A 71 2.74 -11.29 16.58
C PRO A 71 1.59 -10.51 17.25
N THR A 72 1.56 -10.43 18.58
CA THR A 72 0.49 -9.73 19.30
C THR A 72 0.40 -8.24 18.93
N ALA A 73 1.54 -7.52 18.90
CA ALA A 73 1.55 -6.09 18.57
C ALA A 73 1.09 -5.82 17.12
N LEU A 74 1.52 -6.64 16.16
CA LEU A 74 1.07 -6.52 14.77
C LEU A 74 -0.43 -6.82 14.63
N SER A 75 -0.98 -7.71 15.45
CA SER A 75 -2.42 -8.02 15.45
C SER A 75 -3.24 -6.84 15.94
N GLN A 76 -2.78 -6.17 17.00
CA GLN A 76 -3.44 -4.97 17.53
C GLN A 76 -3.46 -3.85 16.50
N VAL A 77 -2.33 -3.59 15.84
CA VAL A 77 -2.29 -2.61 14.74
C VAL A 77 -3.25 -3.02 13.63
N THR A 78 -3.26 -4.29 13.22
CA THR A 78 -4.15 -4.77 12.15
C THR A 78 -5.62 -4.50 12.47
N GLU A 79 -6.05 -4.74 13.71
CA GLU A 79 -7.43 -4.53 14.13
C GLU A 79 -7.82 -3.04 14.11
N THR A 80 -6.94 -2.16 14.59
CA THR A 80 -7.16 -0.72 14.61
C THR A 80 -7.23 -0.12 13.20
N VAL A 81 -6.39 -0.59 12.29
CA VAL A 81 -6.29 -0.01 10.94
C VAL A 81 -7.27 -0.61 9.93
N ARG A 82 -8.04 -1.62 10.35
CA ARG A 82 -8.87 -2.42 9.45
C ARG A 82 -10.04 -1.64 8.86
N ILE A 83 -10.22 -1.78 7.56
CA ILE A 83 -11.41 -1.34 6.83
C ILE A 83 -12.20 -2.59 6.43
N HIS A 84 -13.26 -2.89 7.16
CA HIS A 84 -14.05 -4.12 6.99
C HIS A 84 -14.57 -4.30 5.55
N GLU A 85 -14.99 -3.22 4.91
CA GLU A 85 -15.51 -3.25 3.55
C GLU A 85 -14.42 -3.54 2.51
N ALA A 86 -13.14 -3.25 2.79
CA ALA A 86 -12.04 -3.52 1.87
C ALA A 86 -11.86 -5.02 1.62
N GLY A 87 -12.23 -5.88 2.58
CA GLY A 87 -12.22 -7.33 2.40
C GLY A 87 -13.22 -7.87 1.37
N HIS A 88 -14.19 -7.05 0.94
CA HIS A 88 -15.16 -7.38 -0.11
C HIS A 88 -14.68 -7.02 -1.51
N LEU A 89 -13.61 -6.24 -1.63
CA LEU A 89 -13.01 -5.94 -2.92
C LEU A 89 -12.30 -7.18 -3.45
N ARG A 90 -12.48 -7.46 -4.74
CA ARG A 90 -11.74 -8.49 -5.44
C ARG A 90 -10.82 -7.81 -6.44
N CYS A 91 -9.52 -7.94 -6.25
CA CYS A 91 -8.51 -7.42 -7.17
C CYS A 91 -8.08 -8.48 -8.19
N SER A 92 -7.76 -8.01 -9.39
CA SER A 92 -7.03 -8.76 -10.41
C SER A 92 -5.55 -8.87 -10.06
N GLY A 93 -4.84 -9.79 -10.74
CA GLY A 93 -3.39 -9.92 -10.60
C GLY A 93 -2.62 -8.66 -11.01
N ALA A 94 -3.12 -7.92 -12.00
CA ALA A 94 -2.52 -6.66 -12.45
C ALA A 94 -2.59 -5.57 -11.36
N GLU A 95 -3.73 -5.46 -10.66
CA GLU A 95 -3.90 -4.51 -9.55
C GLU A 95 -2.98 -4.85 -8.38
N ILE A 96 -2.95 -6.13 -7.95
CA ILE A 96 -2.04 -6.57 -6.88
C ILE A 96 -0.58 -6.34 -7.27
N GLY A 97 -0.18 -6.73 -8.48
CA GLY A 97 1.18 -6.53 -8.99
C GLY A 97 1.58 -5.06 -9.04
N ARG A 98 0.63 -4.16 -9.31
CA ARG A 98 0.88 -2.72 -9.30
C ARG A 98 1.18 -2.19 -7.90
N PHE A 99 0.41 -2.59 -6.89
CA PHE A 99 0.70 -2.23 -5.49
C PHE A 99 2.07 -2.77 -5.05
N VAL A 100 2.41 -4.00 -5.44
CA VAL A 100 3.73 -4.58 -5.17
C VAL A 100 4.84 -3.73 -5.82
N LYS A 101 4.70 -3.35 -7.09
CA LYS A 101 5.68 -2.46 -7.76
C LYS A 101 5.75 -1.08 -7.08
N MET A 102 4.63 -0.55 -6.61
CA MET A 102 4.54 0.75 -5.94
C MET A 102 5.31 0.77 -4.60
N LEU A 103 5.55 -0.37 -3.96
CA LEU A 103 6.45 -0.46 -2.79
C LEU A 103 7.90 -0.07 -3.09
N GLN A 104 8.30 -0.03 -4.36
CA GLN A 104 9.62 0.42 -4.81
C GLN A 104 9.64 1.89 -5.24
N ASN A 105 8.50 2.59 -5.20
CA ASN A 105 8.38 3.96 -5.68
C ASN A 105 9.27 4.92 -4.86
N PRO A 106 9.91 5.94 -5.47
CA PRO A 106 10.68 6.93 -4.71
C PRO A 106 9.84 7.70 -3.68
N SER A 107 8.54 7.88 -3.92
CA SER A 107 7.62 8.52 -2.98
C SER A 107 7.31 7.61 -1.79
N SER A 108 7.67 8.08 -0.60
CA SER A 108 7.34 7.45 0.69
C SER A 108 5.83 7.32 0.92
N ILE A 109 5.06 8.31 0.48
CA ILE A 109 3.60 8.36 0.61
C ILE A 109 2.95 7.23 -0.21
N LEU A 110 3.39 7.04 -1.45
CA LEU A 110 2.88 5.98 -2.31
C LEU A 110 3.25 4.60 -1.79
N LYS A 111 4.47 4.43 -1.26
CA LYS A 111 4.88 3.20 -0.57
C LYS A 111 3.97 2.87 0.61
N ALA A 112 3.68 3.85 1.48
CA ALA A 112 2.81 3.66 2.63
C ALA A 112 1.37 3.32 2.20
N CYS A 113 0.84 4.01 1.19
CA CYS A 113 -0.49 3.73 0.64
C CYS A 113 -0.58 2.32 0.03
N ALA A 114 0.42 1.90 -0.74
CA ALA A 114 0.48 0.57 -1.32
C ALA A 114 0.55 -0.53 -0.25
N ALA A 115 1.41 -0.35 0.77
CA ALA A 115 1.51 -1.29 1.87
C ALA A 115 0.20 -1.37 2.68
N PHE A 116 -0.45 -0.22 2.92
CA PHE A 116 -1.76 -0.16 3.57
C PHE A 116 -2.83 -0.90 2.75
N ALA A 117 -2.90 -0.68 1.44
CA ALA A 117 -3.86 -1.37 0.57
C ALA A 117 -3.66 -2.89 0.60
N LEU A 118 -2.41 -3.35 0.44
CA LEU A 118 -2.07 -4.77 0.51
C LEU A 118 -2.42 -5.38 1.87
N LEU A 119 -2.24 -4.63 2.97
CA LEU A 119 -2.69 -5.04 4.29
C LEU A 119 -4.20 -5.27 4.27
N GLN A 120 -4.99 -4.28 3.84
CA GLN A 120 -6.46 -4.40 3.81
C GLN A 120 -6.94 -5.61 3.01
N PHE A 121 -6.27 -5.92 1.89
CA PHE A 121 -6.63 -7.03 1.01
C PHE A 121 -6.24 -8.41 1.55
N THR A 122 -5.31 -8.47 2.50
CA THR A 122 -4.77 -9.72 3.04
C THR A 122 -5.19 -9.98 4.48
N VAL A 123 -5.96 -9.07 5.12
CA VAL A 123 -6.42 -9.30 6.50
C VAL A 123 -7.21 -10.62 6.58
N PRO A 124 -6.87 -11.53 7.50
CA PRO A 124 -7.63 -12.75 7.73
C PRO A 124 -9.10 -12.41 8.00
N SER A 125 -10.03 -13.27 7.55
CA SER A 125 -11.50 -13.06 7.51
C SER A 125 -12.04 -12.12 6.42
N GLY A 126 -11.20 -11.53 5.57
CA GLY A 126 -11.68 -10.89 4.33
C GLY A 126 -12.26 -11.90 3.34
N ARG A 127 -13.40 -11.58 2.70
CA ARG A 127 -14.09 -12.46 1.73
C ARG A 127 -13.15 -12.94 0.61
N HIS A 128 -12.26 -12.07 0.13
CA HIS A 128 -11.32 -12.38 -0.94
C HIS A 128 -9.86 -12.47 -0.47
N ALA A 129 -9.61 -12.59 0.83
CA ALA A 129 -8.24 -12.62 1.38
C ALA A 129 -7.39 -13.73 0.77
N MET A 130 -7.90 -14.97 0.73
CA MET A 130 -7.19 -16.11 0.13
C MET A 130 -6.85 -15.91 -1.36
N HIS A 131 -7.75 -15.26 -2.11
CA HIS A 131 -7.50 -14.91 -3.51
C HIS A 131 -6.33 -13.93 -3.63
N HIS A 132 -6.31 -12.85 -2.84
CA HIS A 132 -5.20 -11.89 -2.85
C HIS A 132 -3.88 -12.49 -2.37
N VAL A 133 -3.93 -13.35 -1.35
CA VAL A 133 -2.76 -14.11 -0.86
C VAL A 133 -2.18 -14.95 -1.99
N SER A 134 -3.02 -15.68 -2.74
CA SER A 134 -2.54 -16.49 -3.88
C SER A 134 -1.84 -15.65 -4.96
N LEU A 135 -2.33 -14.42 -5.21
CA LEU A 135 -1.70 -13.49 -6.14
C LEU A 135 -0.35 -12.94 -5.63
N LEU A 136 -0.14 -12.94 -4.31
CA LEU A 136 1.09 -12.46 -3.64
C LEU A 136 2.11 -13.58 -3.35
N GLN A 137 1.79 -14.84 -3.62
CA GLN A 137 2.69 -15.98 -3.38
C GLN A 137 3.86 -16.07 -4.37
N SER A 138 3.99 -15.14 -5.33
CA SER A 138 5.16 -15.11 -6.21
C SER A 138 6.44 -14.77 -5.42
N PRO A 139 7.58 -15.44 -5.69
CA PRO A 139 8.85 -15.15 -4.99
C PRO A 139 9.29 -13.68 -5.10
N GLY A 140 8.97 -13.03 -6.23
CA GLY A 140 9.23 -11.62 -6.46
C GLY A 140 8.45 -10.72 -5.49
N ALA A 141 7.14 -10.94 -5.34
CA ALA A 141 6.31 -10.14 -4.44
C ALA A 141 6.76 -10.28 -2.97
N SER A 142 7.05 -11.51 -2.52
CA SER A 142 7.54 -11.71 -1.15
C SER A 142 8.89 -11.02 -0.90
N ARG A 143 9.80 -11.04 -1.88
CA ARG A 143 11.10 -10.34 -1.76
C ARG A 143 10.90 -8.83 -1.61
N ILE A 144 10.01 -8.24 -2.41
CA ILE A 144 9.72 -6.80 -2.37
C ILE A 144 9.08 -6.41 -1.03
N LEU A 145 8.12 -7.21 -0.54
CA LEU A 145 7.49 -7.00 0.76
C LEU A 145 8.51 -7.06 1.91
N ARG A 146 9.42 -8.03 1.90
CA ARG A 146 10.50 -8.13 2.89
C ARG A 146 11.44 -6.91 2.83
N ALA A 147 11.80 -6.46 1.63
CA ALA A 147 12.62 -5.26 1.46
C ALA A 147 11.89 -4.00 1.99
N ALA A 148 10.60 -3.86 1.72
CA ALA A 148 9.79 -2.75 2.23
C ALA A 148 9.68 -2.78 3.76
N ALA A 149 9.47 -3.96 4.36
CA ALA A 149 9.42 -4.16 5.80
C ALA A 149 10.75 -3.82 6.50
N ALA A 150 11.87 -4.15 5.87
CA ALA A 150 13.22 -3.96 6.42
C ALA A 150 13.85 -2.60 6.07
N SER A 151 13.21 -1.78 5.25
CA SER A 151 13.79 -0.52 4.76
C SER A 151 14.06 0.45 5.91
N ALA A 152 15.32 0.85 6.08
CA ALA A 152 15.73 1.83 7.10
C ALA A 152 15.20 3.25 6.81
N SER A 153 15.03 3.58 5.52
CA SER A 153 14.62 4.91 5.05
C SER A 153 13.13 5.02 4.72
N ALA A 154 12.35 3.94 4.89
CA ALA A 154 10.91 3.99 4.65
C ALA A 154 10.16 4.56 5.88
N PRO A 155 8.99 5.20 5.67
CA PRO A 155 8.12 5.58 6.77
C PRO A 155 7.77 4.40 7.66
N LEU A 156 7.55 4.68 8.94
CA LEU A 156 7.22 3.65 9.92
C LEU A 156 5.97 2.85 9.50
N GLU A 157 4.95 3.55 8.99
CA GLU A 157 3.71 2.98 8.50
C GLU A 157 3.94 1.93 7.43
N ALA A 158 4.71 2.29 6.39
CA ALA A 158 5.00 1.40 5.28
C ALA A 158 5.68 0.10 5.76
N LYS A 159 6.60 0.22 6.73
CA LYS A 159 7.31 -0.92 7.31
C LYS A 159 6.39 -1.82 8.10
N ILE A 160 5.57 -1.24 9.00
CA ILE A 160 4.63 -2.00 9.83
C ILE A 160 3.58 -2.69 8.97
N PHE A 161 3.00 -1.98 8.00
CA PHE A 161 2.02 -2.57 7.09
C PHE A 161 2.61 -3.71 6.26
N ALA A 162 3.84 -3.55 5.73
CA ALA A 162 4.50 -4.64 5.01
C ALA A 162 4.77 -5.86 5.89
N ARG A 163 5.14 -5.67 7.18
CA ARG A 163 5.30 -6.77 8.16
C ARG A 163 3.98 -7.49 8.42
N ILE A 164 2.88 -6.75 8.55
CA ILE A 164 1.54 -7.33 8.70
C ILE A 164 1.16 -8.15 7.46
N VAL A 165 1.39 -7.62 6.25
CA VAL A 165 1.12 -8.37 5.00
C VAL A 165 1.88 -9.68 4.99
N LEU A 166 3.19 -9.68 5.28
CA LEU A 166 4.00 -10.90 5.34
C LEU A 166 3.43 -11.93 6.31
N ARG A 167 3.03 -11.49 7.51
CA ARG A 167 2.40 -12.35 8.50
C ARG A 167 1.07 -12.92 8.02
N ASN A 168 0.24 -12.11 7.35
CA ASN A 168 -1.02 -12.57 6.79
C ASN A 168 -0.78 -13.68 5.75
N LEU A 169 0.26 -13.53 4.91
CA LEU A 169 0.65 -14.57 3.95
C LEU A 169 1.06 -15.87 4.65
N GLU A 170 1.83 -15.78 5.73
CA GLU A 170 2.25 -16.95 6.55
C GLU A 170 1.05 -17.64 7.21
N HIS A 171 0.13 -16.87 7.81
CA HIS A 171 -1.08 -17.40 8.44
C HIS A 171 -1.96 -18.19 7.45
N HIS A 172 -2.11 -17.69 6.23
CA HIS A 172 -2.89 -18.38 5.20
C HIS A 172 -2.16 -19.61 4.62
N GLN A 173 -0.83 -19.67 4.68
CA GLN A 173 -0.07 -20.90 4.35
C GLN A 173 -0.27 -22.00 5.39
N THR A 174 -0.31 -21.65 6.68
CA THR A 174 -0.60 -22.64 7.74
C THR A 174 -2.03 -23.17 7.63
N ASP A 175 -3.00 -22.30 7.37
CA ASP A 175 -4.42 -22.70 7.26
C ASP A 175 -4.70 -23.59 6.03
N SER A 176 -3.94 -23.40 4.94
CA SER A 176 -4.06 -24.23 3.74
C SER A 176 -3.36 -25.59 3.86
N SER A 177 -2.33 -25.69 4.70
CA SER A 177 -1.62 -26.96 4.95
C SER A 177 -2.35 -27.88 5.94
N LEU A 178 -3.31 -27.34 6.70
CA LEU A 178 -4.13 -28.07 7.67
C LEU A 178 -5.46 -28.60 7.07
N LYS A 179 -5.71 -28.36 5.79
CA LYS A 179 -6.88 -28.84 5.03
C LYS A 179 -6.46 -29.89 4.03
#